data_AF-A0A2Z4UGK0-F1
#
_entry.id   AF-A0A2Z4UGK0-F1
#
_cell.length_a   1.000
_cell.length_b   1.000
_cell.length_c   1.000
_cell.angle_alpha   90.00
_cell.angle_beta   90.00
_cell.angle_gamma   90.00
#
_symmetry.space_group_name_H-M   'P 1'
#
loop_
_entity.id
_entity.type
_entity.pdbx_description
1 polymer ?
#
loop_
_entity_poly.entity_id
_entity_poly.type
_entity_poly.pdbx_seq_one_letter_code
_entity_poly.pdbx_strand_id
1 'polypeptide(L)'
;MSDKIRRRSVLQDHKRKGKVLVPPLLAAMGDPHFYSWARELVPEFIWISLIIEKHGLRRGVELATMLTKTAASQCDYEPTQLFARITSFSTLDENRKRQLVESIANDDSLAIANALTPLSAICPEHPLVFLCREKKVSLSDQIMSETSDLLYRLYDRHSRISAHTMATMEYITISQGKLHFPTELWDKKMSDFEAIVNYPDTEESEGAASSFRASVGALNMGPFSERSETELIWLEYFWEQVAGFGPCIQNTTIEGEGEGEGEGEGEGEGEGEGEGPEPTDTLERLVFRYRKAAQQELESRIDKWGFRLNSIEQYEVIGALLARQTTIATELAIAPTTWTSHTAPTLLRGMADVHIAIAWILQDAEVRAGKFIEDGLGAIKLQIAHRKKSVAESDDNETNEHNKNIIEYWESWLNSQRLPDLVEVNLGSWSGLNSRAMAEEAGCLDYYNFVFAPFSAAVHSNWAHVSTHNTVYCSNPAHRFHRLPGIADHPIDPYWLYLAGKYLEKTFREFDEATGVKVDCCCAFDQLCDDLGDIQEVTDEQPK
;
A
#
# COMPACT_ATOMS: atom_id res chain seq x y z
N MET A 1 -10.13 7.43 44.87
CA MET A 1 -9.98 8.39 43.75
C MET A 1 -9.00 7.77 42.76
N SER A 2 -9.52 7.08 41.75
CA SER A 2 -8.72 6.39 40.73
C SER A 2 -8.78 7.25 39.48
N ASP A 3 -7.71 7.97 39.19
CA ASP A 3 -7.51 8.61 37.88
C ASP A 3 -7.43 7.51 36.82
N LYS A 4 -8.58 7.24 36.19
CA LYS A 4 -8.60 6.58 34.89
C LYS A 4 -7.82 7.50 33.95
N ILE A 5 -6.58 7.15 33.65
CA ILE A 5 -5.83 7.71 32.53
C ILE A 5 -6.71 7.50 31.31
N ARG A 6 -7.46 8.55 30.91
CA ARG A 6 -8.23 8.57 29.67
C ARG A 6 -7.19 8.34 28.57
N ARG A 7 -7.15 7.12 28.01
CA ARG A 7 -6.30 6.79 26.87
C ARG A 7 -6.51 7.87 25.82
N ARG A 8 -5.47 8.67 25.56
CA ARG A 8 -5.52 9.74 24.56
C ARG A 8 -5.85 9.10 23.22
N SER A 9 -6.85 9.63 22.52
CA SER A 9 -7.16 9.20 21.16
C SER A 9 -5.92 9.35 20.27
N VAL A 10 -5.72 8.46 19.31
CA VAL A 10 -4.66 8.64 18.30
C VAL A 10 -5.10 9.72 17.32
N LEU A 11 -4.14 10.44 16.69
CA LEU A 11 -4.42 11.52 15.73
C LEU A 11 -5.24 12.69 16.33
N GLN A 12 -4.90 13.15 17.55
CA GLN A 12 -5.66 14.20 18.27
C GLN A 12 -5.64 15.56 17.59
N ASP A 13 -4.60 15.81 16.80
CA ASP A 13 -4.39 17.00 16.00
C ASP A 13 -5.29 17.03 14.75
N HIS A 14 -5.87 15.88 14.36
CA HIS A 14 -6.76 15.79 13.20
C HIS A 14 -8.17 16.32 13.51
N LYS A 15 -8.73 17.07 12.56
CA LYS A 15 -10.12 17.56 12.64
C LYS A 15 -11.08 16.46 12.17
N ARG A 16 -11.99 16.03 13.05
CA ARG A 16 -13.02 15.04 12.71
C ARG A 16 -14.15 15.65 11.87
N LYS A 17 -14.42 15.07 10.69
CA LYS A 17 -15.60 15.33 9.86
C LYS A 17 -16.37 14.01 9.69
N GLY A 18 -17.45 13.82 10.46
CA GLY A 18 -18.21 12.56 10.47
C GLY A 18 -17.34 11.37 10.92
N LYS A 19 -17.15 10.38 10.03
CA LYS A 19 -16.28 9.20 10.23
C LYS A 19 -14.85 9.38 9.69
N VAL A 20 -14.50 10.56 9.18
CA VAL A 20 -13.18 10.86 8.60
C VAL A 20 -12.38 11.76 9.53
N LEU A 21 -11.09 11.47 9.68
CA LEU A 21 -10.11 12.33 10.36
C LEU A 21 -9.32 13.09 9.30
N VAL A 22 -9.44 14.43 9.30
CA VAL A 22 -8.75 15.31 8.35
C VAL A 22 -7.47 15.84 9.01
N PRO A 23 -6.29 15.61 8.42
CA PRO A 23 -5.04 16.14 8.96
C PRO A 23 -5.06 17.66 9.15
N PRO A 24 -4.37 18.22 10.16
CA PRO A 24 -4.43 19.65 10.47
C PRO A 24 -4.09 20.54 9.28
N LEU A 25 -3.06 20.17 8.51
CA LEU A 25 -2.61 20.93 7.34
C LEU A 25 -3.69 20.98 6.26
N LEU A 26 -4.31 19.84 5.94
CA LEU A 26 -5.41 19.76 4.98
C LEU A 26 -6.64 20.53 5.48
N ALA A 27 -6.94 20.43 6.78
CA ALA A 27 -8.05 21.15 7.38
C ALA A 27 -7.86 22.68 7.36
N ALA A 28 -6.63 23.17 7.46
CA ALA A 28 -6.28 24.58 7.38
C ALA A 28 -6.32 25.11 5.93
N MET A 29 -5.93 24.29 4.95
CA MET A 29 -5.91 24.65 3.53
C MET A 29 -7.28 24.59 2.84
N GLY A 30 -8.27 23.93 3.45
CA GLY A 30 -9.59 23.76 2.85
C GLY A 30 -9.62 22.55 1.91
N ASP A 31 -9.85 22.81 0.61
CA ASP A 31 -9.79 21.80 -0.45
C ASP A 31 -8.65 22.17 -1.42
N PRO A 32 -7.37 22.00 -1.00
CA PRO A 32 -6.24 22.37 -1.83
C PRO A 32 -6.14 21.42 -3.02
N HIS A 33 -5.85 21.99 -4.19
CA HIS A 33 -5.34 21.19 -5.29
C HIS A 33 -3.93 20.69 -4.92
N PHE A 34 -3.77 19.37 -4.82
CA PHE A 34 -2.46 18.74 -4.72
C PHE A 34 -1.91 18.53 -6.13
N TYR A 35 -0.73 19.11 -6.39
CA TYR A 35 -0.02 18.92 -7.65
C TYR A 35 0.87 17.67 -7.60
N SER A 36 1.25 17.17 -8.76
CA SER A 36 2.27 16.13 -8.90
C SER A 36 3.50 16.66 -9.64
N TRP A 37 4.68 16.63 -9.01
CA TRP A 37 5.93 17.01 -9.69
C TRP A 37 6.11 16.21 -10.98
N ALA A 38 6.14 14.89 -10.89
CA ALA A 38 6.38 14.02 -12.04
C ALA A 38 5.25 14.05 -13.08
N ARG A 39 3.97 14.12 -12.66
CA ARG A 39 2.84 14.04 -13.61
C ARG A 39 2.45 15.37 -14.23
N GLU A 40 2.68 16.49 -13.54
CA GLU A 40 2.15 17.80 -13.93
C GLU A 40 3.28 18.79 -14.20
N LEU A 41 4.21 18.96 -13.26
CA LEU A 41 5.24 19.99 -13.40
C LEU A 41 6.40 19.60 -14.33
N VAL A 42 6.76 18.31 -14.41
CA VAL A 42 7.78 17.85 -15.36
C VAL A 42 7.39 18.16 -16.82
N PRO A 43 6.19 17.81 -17.32
CA PRO A 43 5.75 18.23 -18.65
C PRO A 43 5.75 19.75 -18.88
N GLU A 44 5.42 20.52 -17.84
CA GLU A 44 5.38 21.99 -17.92
C GLU A 44 6.76 22.64 -17.97
N PHE A 45 7.76 22.02 -17.33
CA PHE A 45 9.11 22.57 -17.20
C PHE A 45 10.18 21.82 -18.00
N ILE A 46 9.81 20.78 -18.76
CA ILE A 46 10.76 19.98 -19.56
C ILE A 46 11.55 20.85 -20.55
N TRP A 47 10.98 21.94 -21.05
CA TRP A 47 11.65 22.88 -21.93
C TRP A 47 12.86 23.57 -21.25
N ILE A 48 12.75 23.89 -19.96
CA ILE A 48 13.86 24.43 -19.15
C ILE A 48 14.94 23.37 -19.00
N SER A 49 14.54 22.15 -18.62
CA SER A 49 15.45 21.03 -18.45
C SER A 49 16.25 20.73 -19.72
N LEU A 50 15.60 20.74 -20.89
CA LEU A 50 16.25 20.52 -22.19
C LEU A 50 17.27 21.62 -22.52
N ILE A 51 16.95 22.88 -22.22
CA ILE A 51 17.87 24.01 -22.40
C ILE A 51 19.10 23.86 -21.49
N ILE A 52 18.90 23.47 -20.23
CA ILE A 52 19.98 23.23 -19.26
C ILE A 52 20.83 22.02 -19.68
N GLU A 53 20.20 20.92 -20.09
CA GLU A 53 20.88 19.70 -20.53
C GLU A 53 21.79 19.97 -21.73
N LYS A 54 21.33 20.81 -22.68
CA LYS A 54 22.07 21.15 -23.90
C LYS A 54 23.22 22.12 -23.65
N HIS A 55 23.02 23.15 -22.83
CA HIS A 55 23.93 24.31 -22.74
C HIS A 55 24.61 24.45 -21.37
N GLY A 56 24.29 23.58 -20.42
CA GLY A 56 24.70 23.70 -19.02
C GLY A 56 23.87 24.73 -18.24
N LEU A 57 23.95 24.66 -16.91
CA LEU A 57 23.09 25.46 -16.02
C LEU A 57 23.17 26.97 -16.26
N ARG A 58 24.37 27.56 -16.25
CA ARG A 58 24.52 29.02 -16.34
C ARG A 58 23.93 29.57 -17.63
N ARG A 59 24.35 29.03 -18.77
CA ARG A 59 23.85 29.43 -20.08
C ARG A 59 22.38 29.09 -20.26
N GLY A 60 21.93 27.96 -19.69
CA GLY A 60 20.54 27.57 -19.74
C GLY A 60 19.62 28.54 -18.99
N VAL A 61 20.01 28.97 -17.79
CA VAL A 61 19.30 30.00 -17.01
C VAL A 61 19.23 31.32 -17.77
N GLU A 62 20.34 31.76 -18.38
CA GLU A 62 20.37 32.96 -19.20
C GLU A 62 19.37 32.89 -20.36
N LEU A 63 19.41 31.82 -21.16
CA LEU A 63 18.54 31.62 -22.32
C LEU A 63 17.06 31.54 -21.90
N ALA A 64 16.75 30.76 -20.86
CA ALA A 64 15.38 30.60 -20.36
C ALA A 64 14.83 31.92 -19.78
N THR A 65 15.64 32.65 -19.01
CA THR A 65 15.23 33.94 -18.45
C THR A 65 15.04 34.99 -19.53
N MET A 66 15.94 35.04 -20.53
CA MET A 66 15.81 35.96 -21.66
C MET A 66 14.56 35.68 -22.48
N LEU A 67 14.29 34.41 -22.83
CA LEU A 67 13.09 34.02 -23.58
C LEU A 67 11.82 34.46 -22.84
N THR A 68 11.75 34.16 -21.55
CA THR A 68 10.54 34.38 -20.75
C THR A 68 10.32 35.85 -20.43
N LYS A 69 11.38 36.63 -20.19
CA LYS A 69 11.28 38.10 -20.06
C LYS A 69 10.83 38.76 -21.36
N THR A 70 11.39 38.33 -22.50
CA THR A 70 10.99 38.86 -23.81
C THR A 70 9.53 38.52 -24.10
N ALA A 71 9.08 37.30 -23.77
CA ALA A 71 7.67 36.91 -23.90
C ALA A 71 6.76 37.77 -23.01
N ALA A 72 7.15 37.98 -21.75
CA ALA A 72 6.40 38.82 -20.81
C ALA A 72 6.28 40.27 -21.31
N SER A 73 7.32 40.83 -21.94
CA SER A 73 7.27 42.21 -22.48
C SER A 73 6.38 42.39 -23.71
N GLN A 74 5.95 41.30 -24.36
CA GLN A 74 5.00 41.35 -25.49
C GLN A 74 3.54 41.24 -25.04
N CYS A 75 3.28 41.14 -23.73
CA CYS A 75 1.95 40.92 -23.16
C CYS A 75 1.49 42.12 -22.34
N ASP A 76 0.41 42.77 -22.79
CA ASP A 76 -0.25 43.87 -22.09
C ASP A 76 -1.41 43.41 -21.16
N TYR A 77 -1.45 42.14 -20.76
CA TYR A 77 -2.54 41.61 -19.94
C TYR A 77 -2.40 42.01 -18.46
N GLU A 78 -3.52 42.29 -17.80
CA GLU A 78 -3.60 42.45 -16.34
C GLU A 78 -4.50 41.34 -15.73
N PRO A 79 -3.99 40.54 -14.78
CA PRO A 79 -2.62 40.50 -14.28
C PRO A 79 -1.64 39.97 -15.35
N THR A 80 -0.39 40.45 -15.34
CA THR A 80 0.62 40.01 -16.31
C THR A 80 0.87 38.50 -16.24
N GLN A 81 0.94 37.81 -17.37
CA GLN A 81 1.13 36.36 -17.44
C GLN A 81 2.56 35.98 -17.00
N LEU A 82 2.70 34.98 -16.10
CA LEU A 82 4.00 34.38 -15.80
C LEU A 82 4.37 33.39 -16.90
N PHE A 83 5.49 33.63 -17.59
CA PHE A 83 6.02 32.69 -18.59
C PHE A 83 7.05 31.76 -17.94
N ALA A 84 6.60 30.75 -17.20
CA ALA A 84 7.49 29.71 -16.64
C ALA A 84 7.06 28.31 -17.08
N ARG A 85 5.75 28.05 -17.04
CA ARG A 85 5.10 26.87 -17.60
C ARG A 85 5.10 26.94 -19.13
N ILE A 86 5.34 25.82 -19.81
CA ILE A 86 5.36 25.79 -21.28
C ILE A 86 4.01 26.21 -21.87
N THR A 87 2.92 25.85 -21.21
CA THR A 87 1.55 26.20 -21.63
C THR A 87 1.27 27.69 -21.56
N SER A 88 2.02 28.46 -20.76
CA SER A 88 1.89 29.92 -20.75
C SER A 88 2.24 30.54 -22.11
N PHE A 89 3.06 29.91 -22.93
CA PHE A 89 3.36 30.40 -24.29
C PHE A 89 2.19 30.25 -25.27
N SER A 90 1.21 29.39 -24.96
CA SER A 90 -0.02 29.28 -25.76
C SER A 90 -0.91 30.52 -25.67
N THR A 91 -0.70 31.40 -24.69
CA THR A 91 -1.45 32.67 -24.58
C THR A 91 -0.97 33.74 -25.55
N LEU A 92 0.16 33.53 -26.24
CA LEU A 92 0.66 34.43 -27.27
C LEU A 92 -0.08 34.18 -28.59
N ASP A 93 -0.61 35.24 -29.19
CA ASP A 93 -1.12 35.17 -30.57
C ASP A 93 0.04 35.07 -31.60
N GLU A 94 -0.30 34.80 -32.85
CA GLU A 94 0.70 34.62 -33.93
C GLU A 94 1.54 35.88 -34.20
N ASN A 95 1.01 37.08 -33.94
CA ASN A 95 1.77 38.31 -34.11
C ASN A 95 2.80 38.46 -32.99
N ARG A 96 2.40 38.21 -31.73
CA ARG A 96 3.29 38.25 -30.57
C ARG A 96 4.35 37.16 -30.62
N LYS A 97 4.02 35.95 -31.09
CA LYS A 97 5.01 34.88 -31.35
C LYS A 97 6.06 35.33 -32.37
N ARG A 98 5.64 36.02 -33.45
CA ARG A 98 6.57 36.55 -34.46
C ARG A 98 7.47 37.63 -33.86
N GLN A 99 6.89 38.60 -33.14
CA GLN A 99 7.64 39.67 -32.48
C GLN A 99 8.63 39.14 -31.44
N LEU A 100 8.25 38.10 -30.69
CA LEU A 100 9.12 37.41 -29.75
C LEU A 100 10.34 36.83 -30.45
N VAL A 101 10.15 36.08 -31.55
CA VAL A 101 11.26 35.50 -32.34
C VAL A 101 12.18 36.60 -32.90
N GLU A 102 11.60 37.68 -33.42
CA GLU A 102 12.36 38.81 -33.99
C GLU A 102 13.15 39.62 -32.94
N SER A 103 12.70 39.59 -31.68
CA SER A 103 13.34 40.32 -30.57
C SER A 103 14.52 39.56 -29.94
N ILE A 104 14.66 38.27 -30.25
CA ILE A 104 15.73 37.42 -29.72
C ILE A 104 16.88 37.39 -30.72
N ALA A 105 18.12 37.52 -30.23
CA ALA A 105 19.30 37.42 -31.09
C ALA A 105 19.33 36.06 -31.82
N ASN A 106 19.71 36.06 -33.10
CA ASN A 106 19.68 34.86 -33.94
C ASN A 106 20.41 33.65 -33.32
N ASP A 107 21.59 33.87 -32.72
CA ASP A 107 22.37 32.81 -32.08
C ASP A 107 21.65 32.22 -30.85
N ASP A 108 20.99 33.06 -30.06
CA ASP A 108 20.22 32.63 -28.88
C ASP A 108 18.95 31.89 -29.29
N SER A 109 18.25 32.39 -30.30
CA SER A 109 17.07 31.75 -30.89
C SER A 109 17.40 30.36 -31.42
N LEU A 110 18.52 30.25 -32.16
CA LEU A 110 19.01 28.97 -32.67
C LEU A 110 19.44 28.03 -31.53
N ALA A 111 20.08 28.54 -30.48
CA ALA A 111 20.47 27.77 -29.30
C ALA A 111 19.25 27.16 -28.60
N ILE A 112 18.17 27.95 -28.43
CA ILE A 112 16.91 27.48 -27.84
C ILE A 112 16.24 26.44 -28.74
N ALA A 113 16.09 26.71 -30.05
CA ALA A 113 15.48 25.78 -31.00
C ALA A 113 16.22 24.42 -31.06
N ASN A 114 17.56 24.44 -31.02
CA ASN A 114 18.37 23.22 -30.99
C ASN A 114 18.27 22.43 -29.67
N ALA A 115 17.94 23.10 -28.56
CA ALA A 115 17.67 22.43 -27.28
C ALA A 115 16.27 21.79 -27.25
N LEU A 116 15.28 22.44 -27.88
CA LEU A 116 13.90 21.95 -27.96
C LEU A 116 13.69 20.85 -29.00
N THR A 117 14.71 20.52 -29.80
CA THR A 117 14.65 19.48 -30.84
C THR A 117 14.05 18.15 -30.37
N PRO A 118 14.43 17.56 -29.21
CA PRO A 118 13.79 16.34 -28.71
C PRO A 118 12.29 16.53 -28.45
N LEU A 119 11.90 17.64 -27.82
CA LEU A 119 10.49 17.94 -27.55
C LEU A 119 9.69 18.13 -28.84
N SER A 120 10.25 18.78 -29.86
CA SER A 120 9.60 18.93 -31.17
C SER A 120 9.45 17.61 -31.93
N ALA A 121 10.31 16.61 -31.68
CA ALA A 121 10.19 15.29 -32.26
C ALA A 121 9.11 14.44 -31.56
N ILE A 122 8.95 14.61 -30.24
CA ILE A 122 8.03 13.83 -29.40
C ILE A 122 6.64 14.45 -29.38
N CYS A 123 6.57 15.77 -29.21
CA CYS A 123 5.35 16.55 -29.14
C CYS A 123 5.38 17.64 -30.22
N PRO A 124 5.19 17.33 -31.52
CA PRO A 124 5.27 18.31 -32.61
C PRO A 124 4.42 19.56 -32.46
N GLU A 125 3.35 19.51 -31.65
CA GLU A 125 2.44 20.63 -31.40
C GLU A 125 2.69 21.32 -30.05
N HIS A 126 3.87 21.15 -29.45
CA HIS A 126 4.20 21.78 -28.17
C HIS A 126 4.10 23.31 -28.23
N PRO A 127 3.74 24.01 -27.13
CA PRO A 127 3.49 25.46 -27.14
C PRO A 127 4.64 26.35 -27.65
N LEU A 128 5.87 25.86 -27.58
CA LEU A 128 7.09 26.56 -28.02
C LEU A 128 7.52 26.22 -29.47
N VAL A 129 6.75 25.43 -30.22
CA VAL A 129 7.13 24.97 -31.57
C VAL A 129 7.40 26.11 -32.55
N PHE A 130 6.80 27.28 -32.32
CA PHE A 130 7.02 28.46 -33.15
C PHE A 130 8.48 28.98 -33.12
N LEU A 131 9.31 28.53 -32.18
CA LEU A 131 10.75 28.78 -32.14
C LEU A 131 11.55 27.85 -33.08
N CYS A 132 10.95 26.74 -33.52
CA CYS A 132 11.62 25.64 -34.24
C CYS A 132 11.37 25.59 -35.76
N ARG A 133 10.91 26.70 -36.36
CA ARG A 133 10.24 26.79 -37.68
C ARG A 133 10.94 26.16 -38.90
N GLU A 134 12.21 25.78 -38.82
CA GLU A 134 12.98 25.28 -39.97
C GLU A 134 13.30 23.78 -39.95
N LYS A 135 13.04 23.05 -38.85
CA LYS A 135 13.39 21.62 -38.74
C LYS A 135 12.17 20.76 -38.40
N LYS A 136 11.62 20.05 -39.39
CA LYS A 136 10.82 18.85 -39.11
C LYS A 136 11.78 17.77 -38.63
N VAL A 137 11.69 17.43 -37.35
CA VAL A 137 12.51 16.37 -36.74
C VAL A 137 11.63 15.15 -36.58
N SER A 138 12.02 14.04 -37.18
CA SER A 138 11.36 12.75 -36.97
C SER A 138 11.81 12.15 -35.64
N LEU A 139 10.89 11.52 -34.93
CA LEU A 139 11.21 10.69 -33.77
C LEU A 139 12.17 9.56 -34.18
N SER A 140 13.23 9.35 -33.41
CA SER A 140 14.20 8.27 -33.59
C SER A 140 14.42 7.53 -32.27
N ASP A 141 14.92 6.30 -32.34
CA ASP A 141 15.24 5.50 -31.15
C ASP A 141 16.21 6.20 -30.20
N GLN A 142 17.18 6.94 -30.77
CA GLN A 142 18.11 7.75 -29.99
C GLN A 142 17.38 8.86 -29.20
N ILE A 143 16.47 9.61 -29.84
CA ILE A 143 15.71 10.66 -29.17
C ILE A 143 14.80 10.08 -28.09
N MET A 144 14.16 8.92 -28.35
CA MET A 144 13.34 8.22 -27.37
C MET A 144 14.18 7.79 -26.15
N SER A 145 15.36 7.21 -26.38
CA SER A 145 16.26 6.77 -25.32
C SER A 145 16.80 7.94 -24.49
N GLU A 146 17.31 8.98 -25.14
CA GLU A 146 17.85 10.18 -24.46
C GLU A 146 16.77 10.90 -23.66
N THR A 147 15.54 10.99 -24.21
CA THR A 147 14.44 11.64 -23.50
C THR A 147 13.91 10.78 -22.35
N SER A 148 13.89 9.45 -22.50
CA SER A 148 13.54 8.54 -21.41
C SER A 148 14.52 8.67 -20.23
N ASP A 149 15.82 8.78 -20.51
CA ASP A 149 16.84 9.04 -19.49
C ASP A 149 16.65 10.41 -18.81
N LEU A 150 16.35 11.46 -19.57
CA LEU A 150 16.07 12.77 -19.01
C LEU A 150 14.81 12.72 -18.11
N LEU A 151 13.75 12.06 -18.56
CA LEU A 151 12.51 11.88 -17.79
C LEU A 151 12.77 11.08 -16.50
N TYR A 152 13.57 10.02 -16.58
CA TYR A 152 14.00 9.24 -15.40
C TYR A 152 14.58 10.15 -14.32
N ARG A 153 15.55 10.97 -14.70
CA ARG A 153 16.21 11.92 -13.79
C ARG A 153 15.24 13.00 -13.32
N LEU A 154 14.33 13.47 -14.18
CA LEU A 154 13.36 14.48 -13.81
C LEU A 154 12.28 13.98 -12.85
N TYR A 155 11.94 12.69 -12.87
CA TYR A 155 10.95 12.14 -11.93
C TYR A 155 11.48 12.13 -10.49
N ASP A 156 12.78 11.91 -10.32
CA ASP A 156 13.43 12.17 -9.05
C ASP A 156 13.56 13.68 -8.82
N ARG A 157 12.72 14.20 -7.94
CA ARG A 157 12.76 15.60 -7.48
C ARG A 157 14.07 15.96 -6.76
N HIS A 158 14.87 14.98 -6.35
CA HIS A 158 16.17 15.17 -5.71
C HIS A 158 17.34 15.11 -6.70
N SER A 159 17.10 14.82 -7.98
CA SER A 159 18.18 14.80 -8.97
C SER A 159 18.75 16.19 -9.25
N ARG A 160 19.98 16.23 -9.80
CA ARG A 160 20.66 17.47 -10.18
C ARG A 160 19.84 18.29 -11.16
N ILE A 161 19.34 17.66 -12.23
CA ILE A 161 18.56 18.35 -13.26
C ILE A 161 17.22 18.87 -12.71
N SER A 162 16.55 18.11 -11.83
CA SER A 162 15.31 18.58 -11.18
C SER A 162 15.55 19.80 -10.29
N ALA A 163 16.62 19.77 -9.47
CA ALA A 163 16.99 20.88 -8.61
C ALA A 163 17.33 22.14 -9.42
N HIS A 164 18.07 21.98 -10.52
CA HIS A 164 18.43 23.04 -11.46
C HIS A 164 17.20 23.64 -12.16
N THR A 165 16.27 22.80 -12.62
CA THR A 165 15.02 23.23 -13.24
C THR A 165 14.13 23.98 -12.25
N MET A 166 14.00 23.50 -11.02
CA MET A 166 13.25 24.19 -9.96
C MET A 166 13.85 25.54 -9.60
N ALA A 167 15.18 25.62 -9.46
CA ALA A 167 15.86 26.89 -9.23
C ALA A 167 15.64 27.87 -10.39
N THR A 168 15.77 27.41 -11.63
CA THR A 168 15.56 28.24 -12.82
C THR A 168 14.12 28.76 -12.90
N MET A 169 13.13 27.93 -12.59
CA MET A 169 11.72 28.32 -12.52
C MET A 169 11.50 29.42 -11.48
N GLU A 170 12.06 29.27 -10.27
CA GLU A 170 11.94 30.29 -9.23
C GLU A 170 12.65 31.59 -9.63
N TYR A 171 13.84 31.50 -10.26
CA TYR A 171 14.56 32.65 -10.79
C TYR A 171 13.74 33.40 -11.85
N ILE A 172 13.13 32.69 -12.80
CA ILE A 172 12.23 33.27 -13.81
C ILE A 172 11.09 34.03 -13.12
N THR A 173 10.47 33.40 -12.12
CA THR A 173 9.33 33.97 -11.36
C THR A 173 9.72 35.26 -10.63
N ILE A 174 10.88 35.29 -9.98
CA ILE A 174 11.43 36.51 -9.36
C ILE A 174 11.71 37.57 -10.42
N SER A 175 12.34 37.16 -11.53
CA SER A 175 12.79 38.07 -12.58
C SER A 175 11.65 38.76 -13.34
N GLN A 176 10.44 38.20 -13.30
CA GLN A 176 9.20 38.78 -13.83
C GLN A 176 8.36 39.50 -12.76
N GLY A 177 8.89 39.67 -11.54
CA GLY A 177 8.19 40.36 -10.45
C GLY A 177 6.98 39.59 -9.91
N LYS A 178 6.94 38.27 -10.09
CA LYS A 178 5.83 37.42 -9.62
C LYS A 178 6.07 36.82 -8.24
N LEU A 179 7.32 36.80 -7.81
CA LEU A 179 7.72 36.40 -6.46
C LEU A 179 8.63 37.46 -5.87
N HIS A 180 8.29 37.92 -4.66
CA HIS A 180 9.03 38.94 -3.93
C HIS A 180 9.57 38.34 -2.64
N PHE A 181 10.78 38.74 -2.26
CA PHE A 181 11.41 38.36 -1.00
C PHE A 181 11.57 39.60 -0.10
N PRO A 182 11.36 39.46 1.21
CA PRO A 182 11.79 40.46 2.18
C PRO A 182 13.29 40.76 2.02
N THR A 183 13.68 42.02 2.17
CA THR A 183 15.06 42.47 1.96
C THR A 183 16.04 41.70 2.85
N GLU A 184 15.62 41.32 4.06
CA GLU A 184 16.45 40.58 5.03
C GLU A 184 16.76 39.15 4.58
N LEU A 185 15.97 38.58 3.65
CA LEU A 185 16.15 37.23 3.12
C LEU A 185 16.82 37.21 1.74
N TRP A 186 17.05 38.38 1.13
CA TRP A 186 17.56 38.48 -0.24
C TRP A 186 18.97 37.94 -0.39
N ASP A 187 19.89 38.31 0.51
CA ASP A 187 21.29 37.86 0.45
C ASP A 187 21.38 36.33 0.58
N LYS A 188 20.59 35.74 1.48
CA LYS A 188 20.47 34.28 1.59
C LYS A 188 19.95 33.69 0.29
N LYS A 189 18.90 34.25 -0.30
CA LYS A 189 18.32 33.72 -1.53
C LYS A 189 19.30 33.78 -2.71
N MET A 190 20.11 34.83 -2.80
CA MET A 190 21.17 34.92 -3.81
C MET A 190 22.26 33.88 -3.56
N SER A 191 22.68 33.68 -2.30
CA SER A 191 23.60 32.61 -1.93
C SER A 191 23.06 31.21 -2.29
N ASP A 192 21.75 30.98 -2.14
CA ASP A 192 21.12 29.71 -2.55
C ASP A 192 21.26 29.48 -4.08
N PHE A 193 21.10 30.54 -4.90
CA PHE A 193 21.30 30.45 -6.37
C PHE A 193 22.75 30.24 -6.77
N GLU A 194 23.71 30.74 -6.00
CA GLU A 194 25.14 30.47 -6.24
C GLU A 194 25.49 29.03 -5.86
N ALA A 195 24.98 28.55 -4.72
CA ALA A 195 25.26 27.23 -4.20
C ALA A 195 24.68 26.09 -5.07
N ILE A 196 23.50 26.29 -5.68
CA ILE A 196 22.81 25.24 -6.45
C ILE A 196 23.62 24.71 -7.64
N VAL A 197 24.58 25.49 -8.13
CA VAL A 197 25.50 25.08 -9.22
C VAL A 197 26.23 23.78 -8.86
N ASN A 198 26.59 23.62 -7.58
CA ASN A 198 27.35 22.48 -7.09
C ASN A 198 26.45 21.34 -6.54
N TYR A 199 25.12 21.41 -6.69
CA TYR A 199 24.25 20.39 -6.09
C TYR A 199 24.39 19.02 -6.75
N PRO A 200 24.55 17.90 -6.00
CA PRO A 200 24.43 17.75 -4.55
C PRO A 200 25.77 17.67 -3.79
N ASP A 201 26.83 18.25 -4.34
CA ASP A 201 28.21 18.00 -3.90
C ASP A 201 28.61 18.75 -2.61
N THR A 202 27.76 19.63 -2.09
CA THR A 202 28.03 20.45 -0.89
C THR A 202 26.79 20.61 -0.01
N GLU A 203 26.96 20.73 1.30
CA GLU A 203 25.85 20.93 2.25
C GLU A 203 25.06 22.21 1.93
N GLU A 204 25.74 23.28 1.53
CA GLU A 204 25.11 24.53 1.11
C GLU A 204 24.20 24.32 -0.12
N SER A 205 24.67 23.53 -1.10
CA SER A 205 23.89 23.22 -2.30
C SER A 205 22.68 22.33 -2.00
N GLU A 206 22.79 21.41 -1.03
CA GLU A 206 21.66 20.57 -0.58
C GLU A 206 20.62 21.40 0.17
N GLY A 207 21.07 22.34 1.00
CA GLY A 207 20.23 23.34 1.64
C GLY A 207 19.49 24.21 0.63
N ALA A 208 20.20 24.72 -0.38
CA ALA A 208 19.62 25.49 -1.47
C ALA A 208 18.56 24.69 -2.25
N ALA A 209 18.88 23.46 -2.67
CA ALA A 209 17.95 22.59 -3.38
C ALA A 209 16.69 22.27 -2.55
N SER A 210 16.84 22.10 -1.24
CA SER A 210 15.71 21.92 -0.32
C SER A 210 14.82 23.16 -0.27
N SER A 211 15.42 24.36 -0.26
CA SER A 211 14.66 25.61 -0.37
C SER A 211 13.89 25.71 -1.69
N PHE A 212 14.52 25.43 -2.84
CA PHE A 212 13.85 25.49 -4.16
C PHE A 212 12.69 24.50 -4.25
N ARG A 213 12.88 23.27 -3.75
CA ARG A 213 11.82 22.25 -3.68
C ARG A 213 10.61 22.72 -2.86
N ALA A 214 10.85 23.37 -1.73
CA ALA A 214 9.79 23.89 -0.88
C ALA A 214 9.05 25.05 -1.57
N SER A 215 9.78 25.98 -2.20
CA SER A 215 9.21 27.10 -2.96
C SER A 215 8.30 26.62 -4.09
N VAL A 216 8.75 25.65 -4.91
CA VAL A 216 7.91 25.06 -5.98
C VAL A 216 6.63 24.47 -5.40
N GLY A 217 6.72 23.79 -4.26
CA GLY A 217 5.56 23.25 -3.57
C GLY A 217 4.56 24.34 -3.17
N ALA A 218 5.05 25.41 -2.56
CA ALA A 218 4.21 26.53 -2.14
C ALA A 218 3.56 27.29 -3.31
N LEU A 219 4.29 27.48 -4.42
CA LEU A 219 3.78 28.19 -5.60
C LEU A 219 2.70 27.41 -6.36
N ASN A 220 2.69 26.08 -6.25
CA ASN A 220 1.77 25.20 -6.99
C ASN A 220 0.70 24.55 -6.10
N MET A 221 0.69 24.82 -4.80
CA MET A 221 -0.39 24.42 -3.87
C MET A 221 -1.22 25.64 -3.50
N GLY A 222 -2.52 25.66 -3.85
CA GLY A 222 -3.43 26.71 -3.36
C GLY A 222 -4.87 26.61 -3.87
N PRO A 223 -5.81 27.33 -3.25
CA PRO A 223 -7.23 27.35 -3.65
C PRO A 223 -7.48 28.08 -4.99
N PHE A 224 -6.47 28.73 -5.56
CA PHE A 224 -6.52 29.42 -6.86
C PHE A 224 -5.67 28.74 -7.94
N SER A 225 -5.11 27.56 -7.67
CA SER A 225 -4.33 26.78 -8.64
C SER A 225 -5.23 25.82 -9.43
N GLU A 226 -6.40 26.30 -9.88
CA GLU A 226 -7.22 25.53 -10.82
C GLU A 226 -6.45 25.36 -12.13
N ARG A 227 -6.40 24.11 -12.62
CA ARG A 227 -5.77 23.81 -13.90
C ARG A 227 -6.58 24.46 -15.00
N SER A 228 -5.93 25.23 -15.86
CA SER A 228 -6.58 25.72 -17.06
C SER A 228 -6.88 24.57 -18.02
N GLU A 229 -7.90 24.71 -18.86
CA GLU A 229 -8.23 23.73 -19.90
C GLU A 229 -7.01 23.46 -20.81
N THR A 230 -6.23 24.49 -21.12
CA THR A 230 -4.99 24.39 -21.91
C THR A 230 -3.93 23.53 -21.23
N GLU A 231 -3.78 23.63 -19.91
CA GLU A 231 -2.86 22.78 -19.15
C GLU A 231 -3.29 21.31 -19.17
N LEU A 232 -4.59 21.04 -19.00
CA LEU A 232 -5.10 19.67 -19.06
C LEU A 232 -4.86 19.03 -20.43
N ILE A 233 -5.15 19.77 -21.51
CA ILE A 233 -4.91 19.30 -22.90
C ILE A 233 -3.42 19.03 -23.13
N TRP A 234 -2.54 19.92 -22.66
CA TRP A 234 -1.09 19.70 -22.79
C TRP A 234 -0.60 18.48 -22.03
N LEU A 235 -1.05 18.30 -20.78
CA LEU A 235 -0.65 17.16 -19.96
C LEU A 235 -1.11 15.85 -20.59
N GLU A 236 -2.35 15.78 -21.07
CA GLU A 236 -2.87 14.61 -21.78
C GLU A 236 -2.05 14.32 -23.03
N TYR A 237 -1.88 15.31 -23.91
CA TYR A 237 -1.11 15.17 -25.14
C TYR A 237 0.34 14.72 -24.87
N PHE A 238 1.04 15.37 -23.94
CA PHE A 238 2.41 15.02 -23.59
C PHE A 238 2.52 13.56 -23.14
N TRP A 239 1.63 13.11 -22.25
CA TRP A 239 1.66 11.74 -21.74
C TRP A 239 1.25 10.70 -22.79
N GLU A 240 0.34 11.03 -23.71
CA GLU A 240 0.02 10.15 -24.84
C GLU A 240 1.23 9.93 -25.75
N GLN A 241 2.01 10.98 -26.04
CA GLN A 241 3.21 10.85 -26.87
C GLN A 241 4.30 10.01 -26.17
N VAL A 242 4.53 10.26 -24.87
CA VAL A 242 5.57 9.56 -24.10
C VAL A 242 5.19 8.12 -23.76
N ALA A 243 3.89 7.81 -23.59
CA ALA A 243 3.42 6.45 -23.33
C ALA A 243 3.71 5.47 -24.48
N GLY A 244 3.99 5.98 -25.70
CA GLY A 244 4.44 5.17 -26.84
C GLY A 244 5.90 4.72 -26.77
N PHE A 245 6.66 5.13 -25.75
CA PHE A 245 8.10 4.83 -25.65
C PHE A 245 8.34 3.41 -25.16
N GLY A 246 8.16 2.45 -26.06
CA GLY A 246 8.35 1.03 -25.77
C GLY A 246 7.27 0.43 -24.86
N PRO A 247 7.30 -0.89 -24.63
CA PRO A 247 6.33 -1.56 -23.78
C PRO A 247 6.61 -1.29 -22.29
N CYS A 248 5.65 -1.66 -21.44
CA CYS A 248 5.91 -1.78 -20.01
C CYS A 248 6.93 -2.90 -19.78
N ILE A 249 7.91 -2.66 -18.91
CA ILE A 249 8.96 -3.63 -18.61
C ILE A 249 8.74 -4.14 -17.18
N GLN A 250 8.55 -5.44 -17.06
CA GLN A 250 8.53 -6.15 -15.78
C GLN A 250 9.88 -6.83 -15.60
N ASN A 251 10.61 -6.48 -14.53
CA ASN A 251 11.76 -7.27 -14.11
C ASN A 251 11.23 -8.42 -13.26
N THR A 252 10.71 -9.47 -13.88
CA THR A 252 10.32 -10.69 -13.17
C THR A 252 11.58 -11.46 -12.82
N THR A 253 12.05 -11.36 -11.57
CA THR A 253 12.95 -12.34 -10.97
C THR A 253 12.14 -13.59 -10.67
N ILE A 254 11.96 -14.44 -11.66
CA ILE A 254 11.75 -15.87 -11.43
C ILE A 254 13.03 -16.50 -11.96
N GLU A 255 14.00 -16.72 -11.08
CA GLU A 255 15.06 -17.68 -11.39
C GLU A 255 14.34 -19.02 -11.53
N GLY A 256 14.33 -19.56 -12.76
CA GLY A 256 13.57 -20.76 -13.07
C GLY A 256 13.98 -21.89 -12.15
N GLU A 257 13.02 -22.40 -11.37
CA GLU A 257 13.12 -23.72 -10.79
C GLU A 257 13.32 -24.69 -11.95
N GLY A 258 14.55 -25.22 -12.05
CA GLY A 258 14.91 -26.24 -13.01
C GLY A 258 13.96 -27.42 -12.84
N GLU A 259 13.50 -27.94 -13.97
CA GLU A 259 12.75 -29.17 -14.12
C GLU A 259 13.43 -30.30 -13.33
N GLY A 260 12.94 -30.56 -12.12
CA GLY A 260 13.26 -31.75 -11.33
C GLY A 260 12.39 -32.89 -11.83
N GLU A 261 12.99 -33.73 -12.67
CA GLU A 261 12.41 -34.98 -13.18
C GLU A 261 11.82 -35.82 -12.04
N GLY A 262 10.59 -36.30 -12.25
CA GLY A 262 9.88 -37.15 -11.32
C GLY A 262 10.37 -38.59 -11.32
N GLU A 263 10.29 -39.23 -10.15
CA GLU A 263 10.25 -40.67 -9.87
C GLU A 263 9.77 -40.76 -8.41
N GLY A 264 8.83 -41.58 -7.95
CA GLY A 264 7.95 -42.59 -8.52
C GLY A 264 6.97 -43.01 -7.41
N GLU A 265 5.88 -43.64 -7.81
CA GLU A 265 4.77 -44.09 -6.96
C GLU A 265 5.19 -45.11 -5.90
N GLY A 266 4.50 -45.09 -4.76
CA GLY A 266 4.58 -46.12 -3.73
C GLY A 266 3.30 -46.15 -2.90
N GLU A 267 2.36 -47.01 -3.30
CA GLU A 267 1.17 -47.36 -2.52
C GLU A 267 1.56 -48.09 -1.21
N GLY A 268 0.81 -47.83 -0.14
CA GLY A 268 0.93 -48.56 1.11
C GLY A 268 -0.20 -48.22 2.08
N GLU A 269 -1.28 -48.99 2.04
CA GLU A 269 -2.30 -49.04 3.08
C GLU A 269 -1.72 -49.59 4.40
N GLY A 270 -2.19 -49.06 5.54
CA GLY A 270 -1.90 -49.63 6.85
C GLY A 270 -2.43 -48.78 8.00
N GLU A 271 -3.62 -49.12 8.48
CA GLU A 271 -4.13 -48.69 9.79
C GLU A 271 -3.23 -49.26 10.91
N GLY A 272 -2.88 -48.41 11.88
CA GLY A 272 -2.19 -48.83 13.10
C GLY A 272 -1.90 -47.65 14.02
N GLU A 273 -2.62 -47.57 15.14
CA GLU A 273 -2.26 -46.74 16.28
C GLU A 273 -0.89 -47.20 16.81
N GLY A 274 0.15 -46.42 16.55
CA GLY A 274 1.50 -46.65 17.03
C GLY A 274 2.34 -45.38 16.86
N GLU A 275 3.12 -45.04 17.89
CA GLU A 275 4.08 -43.92 17.87
C GLU A 275 5.02 -44.08 16.66
N GLY A 276 4.82 -43.24 15.64
CA GLY A 276 5.61 -43.25 14.40
C GLY A 276 7.06 -42.83 14.62
N PRO A 277 7.99 -43.24 13.74
CA PRO A 277 9.39 -42.84 13.82
C PRO A 277 9.53 -41.32 13.75
N GLU A 278 10.46 -40.75 14.54
CA GLU A 278 10.71 -39.31 14.50
C GLU A 278 11.12 -38.86 13.08
N PRO A 279 10.60 -37.73 12.56
CA PRO A 279 10.97 -37.21 11.24
C PRO A 279 12.48 -36.96 11.13
N THR A 280 13.04 -37.05 9.92
CA THR A 280 14.50 -36.90 9.70
C THR A 280 14.91 -35.47 9.35
N ASP A 281 14.01 -34.64 8.83
CA ASP A 281 14.27 -33.23 8.51
C ASP A 281 14.09 -32.30 9.73
N THR A 282 14.90 -31.25 9.84
CA THR A 282 14.92 -30.34 10.99
C THR A 282 13.62 -29.53 11.09
N LEU A 283 13.07 -29.09 9.95
CA LEU A 283 11.81 -28.34 9.91
C LEU A 283 10.62 -29.26 10.18
N GLU A 284 10.59 -30.45 9.59
CA GLU A 284 9.56 -31.45 9.86
C GLU A 284 9.50 -31.84 11.35
N ARG A 285 10.67 -32.03 11.99
CA ARG A 285 10.77 -32.28 13.43
C ARG A 285 10.22 -31.14 14.27
N LEU A 286 10.54 -29.89 13.91
CA LEU A 286 9.99 -28.70 14.60
C LEU A 286 8.47 -28.68 14.48
N VAL A 287 7.94 -28.83 13.26
CA VAL A 287 6.49 -28.81 13.00
C VAL A 287 5.80 -29.92 13.78
N PHE A 288 6.34 -31.13 13.77
CA PHE A 288 5.79 -32.26 14.52
C PHE A 288 5.76 -32.00 16.03
N ARG A 289 6.88 -31.54 16.61
CA ARG A 289 6.98 -31.26 18.05
C ARG A 289 6.02 -30.16 18.50
N TYR A 290 5.98 -29.04 17.77
CA TYR A 290 5.06 -27.94 18.08
C TYR A 290 3.60 -28.40 18.05
N ARG A 291 3.19 -29.15 17.01
CA ARG A 291 1.81 -29.65 16.88
C ARG A 291 1.43 -30.58 18.02
N LYS A 292 2.29 -31.54 18.34
CA LYS A 292 2.07 -32.50 19.43
C LYS A 292 1.92 -31.76 20.76
N ALA A 293 2.80 -30.80 21.05
CA ALA A 293 2.72 -30.00 22.26
C ALA A 293 1.43 -29.17 22.32
N ALA A 294 1.05 -28.49 21.23
CA ALA A 294 -0.17 -27.69 21.16
C ALA A 294 -1.44 -28.52 21.39
N GLN A 295 -1.50 -29.73 20.85
CA GLN A 295 -2.62 -30.67 21.08
C GLN A 295 -2.68 -31.14 22.54
N GLN A 296 -1.54 -31.52 23.12
CA GLN A 296 -1.47 -31.94 24.52
C GLN A 296 -1.87 -30.81 25.49
N GLU A 297 -1.48 -29.57 25.18
CA GLU A 297 -1.88 -28.39 25.94
C GLU A 297 -3.39 -28.15 25.92
N LEU A 298 -4.04 -28.35 24.77
CA LEU A 298 -5.50 -28.26 24.64
C LEU A 298 -6.17 -29.36 25.45
N GLU A 299 -5.79 -30.63 25.22
CA GLU A 299 -6.37 -31.80 25.89
C GLU A 299 -6.25 -31.66 27.41
N SER A 300 -5.06 -31.32 27.91
CA SER A 300 -4.85 -31.14 29.35
C SER A 300 -5.72 -30.02 29.95
N ARG A 301 -6.01 -28.95 29.21
CA ARG A 301 -6.89 -27.87 29.69
C ARG A 301 -8.35 -28.31 29.74
N ILE A 302 -8.82 -28.97 28.68
CA ILE A 302 -10.20 -29.47 28.60
C ILE A 302 -10.46 -30.51 29.70
N ASP A 303 -9.55 -31.47 29.89
CA ASP A 303 -9.64 -32.50 30.92
C ASP A 303 -9.69 -31.91 32.34
N LYS A 304 -8.84 -30.91 32.62
CA LYS A 304 -8.78 -30.29 33.95
C LYS A 304 -9.92 -29.29 34.21
N TRP A 305 -10.42 -28.62 33.18
CA TRP A 305 -11.55 -27.70 33.33
C TRP A 305 -12.84 -28.44 33.73
N GLY A 306 -13.04 -29.61 33.12
CA GLY A 306 -14.12 -30.54 33.44
C GLY A 306 -15.48 -30.11 32.91
N PHE A 307 -16.24 -31.09 32.42
CA PHE A 307 -17.58 -30.86 31.88
C PHE A 307 -18.64 -30.73 32.98
N ARG A 308 -19.53 -29.73 32.85
CA ARG A 308 -20.67 -29.52 33.75
C ARG A 308 -21.98 -29.47 32.96
N LEU A 309 -22.90 -30.39 33.28
CA LEU A 309 -24.21 -30.50 32.61
C LEU A 309 -25.09 -29.25 32.73
N ASN A 310 -24.89 -28.41 33.74
CA ASN A 310 -25.65 -27.16 33.90
C ASN A 310 -25.06 -26.00 33.10
N SER A 311 -23.97 -26.22 32.35
CA SER A 311 -23.23 -25.18 31.64
C SER A 311 -22.74 -25.69 30.28
N ILE A 312 -23.57 -26.50 29.61
CA ILE A 312 -23.22 -27.19 28.35
C ILE A 312 -22.78 -26.19 27.28
N GLU A 313 -23.57 -25.13 27.04
CA GLU A 313 -23.27 -24.12 26.02
C GLU A 313 -21.93 -23.42 26.27
N GLN A 314 -21.61 -23.13 27.54
CA GLN A 314 -20.34 -22.52 27.91
C GLN A 314 -19.17 -23.45 27.57
N TYR A 315 -19.31 -24.72 27.94
CA TYR A 315 -18.28 -25.73 27.70
C TYR A 315 -18.06 -25.97 26.22
N GLU A 316 -19.15 -26.14 25.45
CA GLU A 316 -19.09 -26.37 24.01
C GLU A 316 -18.49 -25.18 23.26
N VAL A 317 -18.94 -23.96 23.55
CA VAL A 317 -18.45 -22.76 22.85
C VAL A 317 -17.00 -22.47 23.19
N ILE A 318 -16.63 -22.44 24.48
CA ILE A 318 -15.26 -22.13 24.90
C ILE A 318 -14.31 -23.24 24.44
N GLY A 319 -14.68 -24.51 24.63
CA GLY A 319 -13.90 -25.66 24.18
C GLY A 319 -13.70 -25.68 22.66
N ALA A 320 -14.76 -25.43 21.89
CA ALA A 320 -14.66 -25.35 20.42
C ALA A 320 -13.80 -24.18 19.96
N LEU A 321 -13.83 -23.02 20.63
CA LEU A 321 -12.97 -21.88 20.30
C LEU A 321 -11.50 -22.16 20.63
N LEU A 322 -11.20 -22.82 21.75
CA LEU A 322 -9.83 -23.28 22.08
C LEU A 322 -9.32 -24.30 21.05
N ALA A 323 -10.16 -25.26 20.68
CA ALA A 323 -9.85 -26.23 19.64
C ALA A 323 -9.60 -25.53 18.30
N ARG A 324 -10.46 -24.57 17.91
CA ARG A 324 -10.30 -23.80 16.69
C ARG A 324 -8.99 -22.99 16.67
N GLN A 325 -8.63 -22.35 17.79
CA GLN A 325 -7.37 -21.63 17.92
C GLN A 325 -6.18 -22.56 17.70
N THR A 326 -6.22 -23.74 18.34
CA THR A 326 -5.20 -24.79 18.22
C THR A 326 -5.10 -25.28 16.77
N THR A 327 -6.23 -25.62 16.15
CA THR A 327 -6.30 -26.06 14.75
C THR A 327 -5.65 -25.05 13.81
N ILE A 328 -6.02 -23.76 13.86
CA ILE A 328 -5.44 -22.78 12.92
C ILE A 328 -3.92 -22.69 13.11
N ALA A 329 -3.44 -22.72 14.36
CA ALA A 329 -2.01 -22.65 14.65
C ALA A 329 -1.25 -23.88 14.14
N THR A 330 -1.82 -25.08 14.31
CA THR A 330 -1.21 -26.32 13.84
C THR A 330 -1.30 -26.49 12.33
N GLU A 331 -2.39 -26.05 11.69
CA GLU A 331 -2.54 -26.07 10.23
C GLU A 331 -1.53 -25.14 9.56
N LEU A 332 -1.32 -23.93 10.11
CA LEU A 332 -0.26 -23.06 9.65
C LEU A 332 1.12 -23.75 9.76
N ALA A 333 1.38 -24.47 10.85
CA ALA A 333 2.65 -25.17 11.05
C ALA A 333 2.90 -26.27 10.00
N ILE A 334 1.86 -27.02 9.57
CA ILE A 334 2.00 -28.11 8.58
C ILE A 334 2.33 -27.59 7.19
N ALA A 335 2.05 -26.32 6.90
CA ALA A 335 2.22 -25.73 5.58
C ALA A 335 3.27 -24.59 5.57
N PRO A 336 4.59 -24.89 5.66
CA PRO A 336 5.64 -23.86 5.56
C PRO A 336 5.54 -22.95 4.34
N THR A 337 5.02 -23.46 3.21
CA THR A 337 4.75 -22.68 1.99
C THR A 337 3.76 -21.53 2.20
N THR A 338 3.00 -21.53 3.30
CA THR A 338 2.05 -20.47 3.66
C THR A 338 2.65 -19.42 4.59
N TRP A 339 3.88 -19.60 5.06
CA TRP A 339 4.58 -18.65 5.95
C TRP A 339 5.11 -17.46 5.17
N THR A 340 4.20 -16.75 4.52
CA THR A 340 4.50 -15.57 3.71
C THR A 340 3.67 -14.40 4.19
N SER A 341 4.14 -13.20 3.91
CA SER A 341 3.38 -11.96 4.15
C SER A 341 2.07 -11.88 3.36
N HIS A 342 1.87 -12.75 2.39
CA HIS A 342 0.64 -12.81 1.62
C HIS A 342 -0.42 -13.71 2.28
N THR A 343 -0.04 -14.92 2.68
CA THR A 343 -0.99 -15.95 3.13
C THR A 343 -1.16 -15.98 4.64
N ALA A 344 -0.08 -16.01 5.41
CA ALA A 344 -0.15 -16.18 6.87
C ALA A 344 -1.02 -15.13 7.59
N PRO A 345 -1.00 -13.83 7.22
CA PRO A 345 -1.89 -12.84 7.83
C PRO A 345 -3.38 -13.20 7.74
N THR A 346 -3.84 -13.92 6.73
CA THR A 346 -5.25 -14.34 6.61
C THR A 346 -5.65 -15.33 7.72
N LEU A 347 -4.77 -16.29 8.02
CA LEU A 347 -4.96 -17.28 9.08
C LEU A 347 -4.78 -16.64 10.46
N LEU A 348 -3.74 -15.83 10.64
CA LEU A 348 -3.49 -15.09 11.88
C LEU A 348 -4.59 -14.08 12.19
N ARG A 349 -5.23 -13.50 11.16
CA ARG A 349 -6.42 -12.68 11.33
C ARG A 349 -7.57 -13.52 11.91
N GLY A 350 -7.78 -14.73 11.41
CA GLY A 350 -8.77 -15.66 11.98
C GLY A 350 -8.47 -16.04 13.43
N MET A 351 -7.21 -16.30 13.78
CA MET A 351 -6.80 -16.49 15.19
C MET A 351 -7.08 -15.26 16.05
N ALA A 352 -7.02 -14.06 15.46
CA ALA A 352 -7.36 -12.84 16.16
C ALA A 352 -8.87 -12.69 16.43
N ASP A 353 -9.73 -13.12 15.50
CA ASP A 353 -11.19 -13.20 15.75
C ASP A 353 -11.48 -14.14 16.92
N VAL A 354 -10.91 -15.34 16.90
CA VAL A 354 -11.10 -16.36 17.94
C VAL A 354 -10.67 -15.84 19.30
N HIS A 355 -9.48 -15.25 19.41
CA HIS A 355 -8.98 -14.69 20.67
C HIS A 355 -9.87 -13.56 21.20
N ILE A 356 -10.31 -12.63 20.35
CA ILE A 356 -11.20 -11.54 20.81
C ILE A 356 -12.56 -12.09 21.24
N ALA A 357 -13.11 -13.05 20.50
CA ALA A 357 -14.39 -13.69 20.84
C ALA A 357 -14.32 -14.44 22.17
N ILE A 358 -13.30 -15.28 22.37
CA ILE A 358 -13.16 -16.07 23.60
C ILE A 358 -12.87 -15.17 24.81
N ALA A 359 -11.99 -14.17 24.68
CA ALA A 359 -11.70 -13.22 25.76
C ALA A 359 -12.96 -12.45 26.19
N TRP A 360 -13.81 -12.07 25.22
CA TRP A 360 -15.09 -11.44 25.53
C TRP A 360 -16.08 -12.44 26.14
N ILE A 361 -16.23 -13.64 25.59
CA ILE A 361 -17.15 -14.67 26.12
C ILE A 361 -16.81 -15.02 27.57
N LEU A 362 -15.53 -15.20 27.90
CA LEU A 362 -15.06 -15.58 29.24
C LEU A 362 -15.46 -14.61 30.37
N GLN A 363 -15.74 -13.34 30.05
CA GLN A 363 -16.19 -12.37 31.07
C GLN A 363 -17.64 -12.59 31.55
N ASP A 364 -18.48 -13.23 30.74
CA ASP A 364 -19.88 -13.55 31.06
C ASP A 364 -20.31 -14.76 30.21
N ALA A 365 -19.68 -15.90 30.50
CA ALA A 365 -19.79 -17.10 29.67
C ALA A 365 -21.23 -17.60 29.57
N GLU A 366 -22.02 -17.48 30.64
CA GLU A 366 -23.41 -17.92 30.70
C GLU A 366 -24.28 -17.23 29.65
N VAL A 367 -24.13 -15.91 29.49
CA VAL A 367 -24.92 -15.14 28.53
C VAL A 367 -24.27 -15.13 27.15
N ARG A 368 -22.95 -14.95 27.09
CA ARG A 368 -22.23 -14.68 25.83
C ARG A 368 -22.05 -15.93 24.98
N ALA A 369 -21.98 -17.11 25.57
CA ALA A 369 -21.96 -18.38 24.82
C ALA A 369 -23.29 -18.60 24.08
N GLY A 370 -24.43 -18.38 24.75
CA GLY A 370 -25.75 -18.48 24.12
C GLY A 370 -25.91 -17.54 22.93
N LYS A 371 -25.48 -16.28 23.06
CA LYS A 371 -25.48 -15.31 21.94
C LYS A 371 -24.67 -15.80 20.73
N PHE A 372 -23.51 -16.42 20.97
CA PHE A 372 -22.66 -16.95 19.91
C PHE A 372 -23.36 -18.11 19.17
N ILE A 373 -24.03 -19.00 19.90
CA ILE A 373 -24.81 -20.11 19.33
C ILE A 373 -26.00 -19.57 18.51
N GLU A 374 -26.80 -18.67 19.10
CA GLU A 374 -28.01 -18.14 18.45
C GLU A 374 -27.71 -17.45 17.13
N ASP A 375 -26.64 -16.66 17.08
CA ASP A 375 -26.20 -16.00 15.86
C ASP A 375 -25.71 -17.00 14.80
N GLY A 376 -24.94 -18.01 15.20
CA GLY A 376 -24.49 -19.08 14.31
C GLY A 376 -25.64 -19.87 13.67
N LEU A 377 -26.65 -20.24 14.47
CA LEU A 377 -27.86 -20.89 13.97
C LEU A 377 -28.65 -19.97 13.02
N GLY A 378 -28.75 -18.68 13.36
CA GLY A 378 -29.39 -17.66 12.53
C GLY A 378 -28.70 -17.48 11.17
N ALA A 379 -27.37 -17.48 11.14
CA ALA A 379 -26.58 -17.37 9.93
C ALA A 379 -26.82 -18.57 8.98
N ILE A 380 -26.87 -19.79 9.52
CA ILE A 380 -27.20 -20.99 8.74
C ILE A 380 -28.65 -20.94 8.21
N LYS A 381 -29.61 -20.51 9.04
CA LYS A 381 -31.00 -20.30 8.59
C LYS A 381 -31.09 -19.31 7.43
N LEU A 382 -30.34 -18.21 7.50
CA LEU A 382 -30.28 -17.21 6.42
C LEU A 382 -29.63 -17.77 5.15
N GLN A 383 -28.54 -18.53 5.29
CA GLN A 383 -27.88 -19.23 4.16
C GLN A 383 -28.84 -20.20 3.45
N ILE A 384 -29.59 -21.00 4.22
CA ILE A 384 -30.62 -21.91 3.67
C ILE A 384 -31.67 -21.11 2.90
N ALA A 385 -32.17 -20.00 3.45
CA ALA A 385 -33.16 -19.15 2.80
C ALA A 385 -32.65 -18.57 1.45
N HIS A 386 -31.40 -18.12 1.39
CA HIS A 386 -30.78 -17.66 0.15
C HIS A 386 -30.69 -18.76 -0.91
N ARG A 387 -30.31 -19.98 -0.51
CA ARG A 387 -30.22 -21.12 -1.44
C ARG A 387 -31.60 -21.56 -1.94
N LYS A 388 -32.61 -21.62 -1.07
CA LYS A 388 -33.99 -21.92 -1.48
C LYS A 388 -34.50 -20.90 -2.49
N LYS A 389 -34.22 -19.61 -2.26
CA LYS A 389 -34.54 -18.55 -3.22
C LYS A 389 -33.84 -18.78 -4.56
N SER A 390 -32.54 -19.07 -4.54
CA SER A 390 -31.77 -19.36 -5.77
C SER A 390 -32.34 -20.55 -6.55
N VAL A 391 -32.77 -21.62 -5.88
CA VAL A 391 -33.38 -22.79 -6.53
C VAL A 391 -34.74 -22.46 -7.16
N ALA A 392 -35.53 -21.60 -6.51
CA ALA A 392 -36.83 -21.18 -7.02
C ALA A 392 -36.73 -20.22 -8.22
N GLU A 393 -35.62 -19.49 -8.36
CA GLU A 393 -35.41 -18.45 -9.37
C GLU A 393 -34.55 -18.90 -10.56
N SER A 394 -33.86 -20.05 -10.46
CA SER A 394 -32.94 -20.56 -11.49
C SER A 394 -33.52 -21.76 -12.23
N ASP A 395 -33.36 -21.80 -13.55
CA ASP A 395 -33.69 -22.96 -14.40
C ASP A 395 -32.49 -23.93 -14.58
N ASP A 396 -31.33 -23.64 -13.97
CA ASP A 396 -30.15 -24.49 -14.04
C ASP A 396 -30.26 -25.71 -13.12
N ASN A 397 -30.49 -26.88 -13.72
CA ASN A 397 -30.67 -28.15 -13.01
C ASN A 397 -29.44 -28.58 -12.20
N GLU A 398 -28.22 -28.33 -12.67
CA GLU A 398 -27.01 -28.79 -11.96
C GLU A 398 -26.76 -27.95 -10.70
N THR A 399 -26.82 -26.63 -10.83
CA THR A 399 -26.75 -25.70 -9.70
C THR A 399 -27.89 -25.94 -8.70
N ASN A 400 -29.09 -26.25 -9.20
CA ASN A 400 -30.24 -26.51 -8.33
C ASN A 400 -30.08 -27.79 -7.53
N GLU A 401 -29.58 -28.87 -8.14
CA GLU A 401 -29.34 -30.13 -7.44
C GLU A 401 -28.25 -29.99 -6.37
N HIS A 402 -27.15 -29.32 -6.72
CA HIS A 402 -26.10 -28.98 -5.75
C HIS A 402 -26.64 -28.17 -4.57
N ASN A 403 -27.47 -27.15 -4.84
CA ASN A 403 -28.08 -26.33 -3.80
C ASN A 403 -29.05 -27.13 -2.92
N LYS A 404 -29.85 -28.06 -3.47
CA LYS A 404 -30.76 -28.92 -2.70
C LYS A 404 -29.98 -29.80 -1.71
N ASN A 405 -28.90 -30.45 -2.16
CA ASN A 405 -28.06 -31.26 -1.28
C ASN A 405 -27.49 -30.44 -0.12
N ILE A 406 -27.04 -29.20 -0.39
CA ILE A 406 -26.55 -28.30 0.65
C ILE A 406 -27.68 -27.85 1.59
N ILE A 407 -28.87 -27.56 1.06
CA ILE A 407 -30.04 -27.20 1.85
C ILE A 407 -30.38 -28.34 2.82
N GLU A 408 -30.49 -29.57 2.32
CA GLU A 408 -30.84 -30.74 3.13
C GLU A 408 -29.82 -30.98 4.26
N TYR A 409 -28.53 -30.88 3.95
CA TYR A 409 -27.46 -31.00 4.95
C TYR A 409 -27.61 -29.95 6.07
N TRP A 410 -27.71 -28.67 5.72
CA TRP A 410 -27.78 -27.60 6.71
C TRP A 410 -29.12 -27.56 7.45
N GLU A 411 -30.21 -27.97 6.81
CA GLU A 411 -31.50 -28.14 7.48
C GLU A 411 -31.45 -29.28 8.50
N SER A 412 -30.82 -30.41 8.16
CA SER A 412 -30.61 -31.50 9.11
C SER A 412 -29.79 -31.04 10.31
N TRP A 413 -28.67 -30.34 10.06
CA TRP A 413 -27.81 -29.78 11.11
C TRP A 413 -28.55 -28.76 12.00
N LEU A 414 -29.33 -27.85 11.40
CA LEU A 414 -30.11 -26.85 12.14
C LEU A 414 -31.20 -27.52 13.00
N ASN A 415 -31.98 -28.43 12.42
CA ASN A 415 -33.05 -29.16 13.13
C ASN A 415 -32.52 -30.04 14.27
N SER A 416 -31.26 -30.49 14.20
CA SER A 416 -30.64 -31.26 15.29
C SER A 416 -30.38 -30.44 16.56
N GLN A 417 -30.36 -29.11 16.44
CA GLN A 417 -30.05 -28.19 17.55
C GLN A 417 -31.25 -27.37 18.00
N ARG A 418 -32.02 -26.81 17.05
CA ARG A 418 -33.17 -25.95 17.38
C ARG A 418 -34.23 -26.03 16.29
N LEU A 419 -35.50 -25.92 16.69
CA LEU A 419 -36.61 -25.78 15.73
C LEU A 419 -36.38 -24.52 14.87
N PRO A 420 -36.29 -24.65 13.52
CA PRO A 420 -35.98 -23.52 12.65
C PRO A 420 -36.90 -22.32 12.83
N ASP A 421 -38.18 -22.55 13.13
CA ASP A 421 -39.18 -21.50 13.36
C ASP A 421 -38.90 -20.65 14.63
N LEU A 422 -38.11 -21.18 15.56
CA LEU A 422 -37.70 -20.51 16.81
C LEU A 422 -36.27 -19.94 16.74
N VAL A 423 -35.63 -19.97 15.56
CA VAL A 423 -34.30 -19.38 15.35
C VAL A 423 -34.46 -17.98 14.78
N GLU A 424 -33.99 -16.97 15.52
CA GLU A 424 -33.93 -15.59 15.06
C GLU A 424 -32.77 -15.40 14.06
N VAL A 425 -32.93 -14.45 13.14
CA VAL A 425 -31.87 -14.08 12.18
C VAL A 425 -31.40 -12.67 12.47
N ASN A 426 -30.17 -12.55 12.96
CA ASN A 426 -29.51 -11.29 13.19
C ASN A 426 -28.83 -10.79 11.90
N LEU A 427 -29.07 -9.54 11.51
CA LEU A 427 -28.42 -8.90 10.35
C LEU A 427 -27.23 -8.00 10.74
N GLY A 428 -26.99 -7.86 12.05
CA GLY A 428 -25.92 -7.04 12.62
C GLY A 428 -24.74 -7.88 13.11
N SER A 429 -24.05 -7.38 14.13
CA SER A 429 -23.01 -8.15 14.83
C SER A 429 -23.64 -9.06 15.88
N TRP A 430 -23.15 -10.30 16.00
CA TRP A 430 -23.59 -11.31 16.98
C TRP A 430 -23.51 -10.85 18.43
N SER A 431 -22.54 -10.00 18.75
CA SER A 431 -22.34 -9.44 20.09
C SER A 431 -23.13 -8.14 20.33
N GLY A 432 -23.70 -7.55 19.29
CA GLY A 432 -24.18 -6.16 19.28
C GLY A 432 -23.05 -5.11 19.22
N LEU A 433 -21.79 -5.54 19.22
CA LEU A 433 -20.60 -4.69 19.22
C LEU A 433 -19.78 -4.94 17.94
N ASN A 434 -19.02 -3.94 17.48
CA ASN A 434 -17.97 -4.22 16.51
C ASN A 434 -16.75 -4.85 17.24
N SER A 435 -15.87 -5.53 16.50
CA SER A 435 -14.73 -6.24 17.09
C SER A 435 -13.78 -5.34 17.90
N ARG A 436 -13.70 -4.03 17.56
CA ARG A 436 -12.92 -3.07 18.35
C ARG A 436 -13.53 -2.86 19.73
N ALA A 437 -14.85 -2.65 19.79
CA ALA A 437 -15.57 -2.48 21.05
C ALA A 437 -15.55 -3.76 21.88
N MET A 438 -15.69 -4.92 21.24
CA MET A 438 -15.53 -6.23 21.89
C MET A 438 -14.13 -6.39 22.52
N ALA A 439 -13.07 -6.06 21.79
CA ALA A 439 -11.70 -6.10 22.30
C ALA A 439 -11.45 -5.06 23.42
N GLU A 440 -12.10 -3.89 23.34
CA GLU A 440 -12.02 -2.87 24.38
C GLU A 440 -12.68 -3.33 25.68
N GLU A 441 -13.87 -3.95 25.61
CA GLU A 441 -14.54 -4.56 26.76
C GLU A 441 -13.75 -5.76 27.32
N ALA A 442 -13.21 -6.60 26.45
CA ALA A 442 -12.39 -7.76 26.80
C ALA A 442 -11.01 -7.40 27.37
N GLY A 443 -10.60 -6.12 27.35
CA GLY A 443 -9.28 -5.71 27.84
C GLY A 443 -8.12 -5.99 26.86
N CYS A 444 -8.40 -6.46 25.64
CA CYS A 444 -7.42 -6.83 24.62
C CYS A 444 -7.34 -5.84 23.43
N LEU A 445 -7.66 -4.56 23.64
CA LEU A 445 -7.67 -3.54 22.58
C LEU A 445 -6.33 -3.42 21.81
N ASP A 446 -5.19 -3.63 22.48
CA ASP A 446 -3.89 -3.57 21.82
C ASP A 446 -3.74 -4.69 20.78
N TYR A 447 -4.27 -5.88 21.08
CA TYR A 447 -4.31 -6.99 20.13
C TYR A 447 -5.20 -6.68 18.92
N TYR A 448 -6.31 -5.97 19.13
CA TYR A 448 -7.09 -5.44 18.01
C TYR A 448 -6.28 -4.46 17.15
N ASN A 449 -5.61 -3.48 17.76
CA ASN A 449 -4.90 -2.42 17.04
C ASN A 449 -3.66 -2.92 16.28
N PHE A 450 -2.94 -3.91 16.83
CA PHE A 450 -1.66 -4.36 16.28
C PHE A 450 -1.72 -5.69 15.53
N VAL A 451 -2.83 -6.45 15.65
CA VAL A 451 -2.98 -7.76 14.98
C VAL A 451 -4.23 -7.78 14.11
N PHE A 452 -5.41 -7.63 14.71
CA PHE A 452 -6.69 -7.71 13.99
C PHE A 452 -6.78 -6.67 12.87
N ALA A 453 -6.59 -5.38 13.18
CA ALA A 453 -6.77 -4.31 12.21
C ALA A 453 -5.72 -4.36 11.08
N PRO A 454 -4.41 -4.55 11.35
CA PRO A 454 -3.40 -4.68 10.30
C PRO A 454 -3.63 -5.88 9.39
N PHE A 455 -3.90 -7.07 9.94
CA PHE A 455 -4.11 -8.27 9.12
C PHE A 455 -5.45 -8.30 8.38
N SER A 456 -6.38 -7.40 8.72
CA SER A 456 -7.61 -7.22 7.94
C SER A 456 -7.32 -6.71 6.52
N ALA A 457 -6.15 -6.09 6.29
CA ALA A 457 -5.71 -5.70 4.95
C ALA A 457 -5.59 -6.89 4.00
N ALA A 458 -5.03 -8.01 4.48
CA ALA A 458 -4.87 -9.24 3.71
C ALA A 458 -6.21 -9.92 3.41
N VAL A 459 -7.11 -9.96 4.40
CA VAL A 459 -8.44 -10.57 4.24
C VAL A 459 -9.34 -9.79 3.29
N HIS A 460 -9.23 -8.45 3.28
CA HIS A 460 -10.09 -7.60 2.45
C HIS A 460 -9.47 -7.20 1.11
N SER A 461 -8.27 -7.69 0.80
CA SER A 461 -7.51 -7.28 -0.40
C SER A 461 -7.46 -5.77 -0.56
N ASN A 462 -7.25 -5.04 0.55
CA ASN A 462 -7.27 -3.59 0.51
C ASN A 462 -6.05 -3.05 -0.25
N TRP A 463 -6.05 -1.75 -0.56
CA TRP A 463 -4.96 -1.14 -1.32
C TRP A 463 -3.58 -1.37 -0.73
N ALA A 464 -3.42 -1.32 0.61
CA ALA A 464 -2.13 -1.56 1.25
C ALA A 464 -1.61 -2.98 0.98
N HIS A 465 -2.49 -4.00 1.02
CA HIS A 465 -2.11 -5.38 0.72
C HIS A 465 -1.80 -5.57 -0.76
N VAL A 466 -2.74 -5.24 -1.65
CA VAL A 466 -2.58 -5.54 -3.09
C VAL A 466 -1.47 -4.71 -3.74
N SER A 467 -1.24 -3.47 -3.29
CA SER A 467 -0.14 -2.66 -3.82
C SER A 467 1.24 -3.07 -3.29
N THR A 468 1.30 -3.88 -2.23
CA THR A 468 2.55 -4.42 -1.69
C THR A 468 2.87 -5.78 -2.32
N HIS A 469 1.87 -6.65 -2.44
CA HIS A 469 2.09 -8.06 -2.81
C HIS A 469 1.69 -8.42 -4.24
N ASN A 470 0.80 -7.65 -4.86
CA ASN A 470 0.23 -7.96 -6.18
C ASN A 470 0.57 -6.91 -7.25
N THR A 471 1.61 -6.11 -7.01
CA THR A 471 2.13 -5.18 -8.01
C THR A 471 3.65 -5.14 -8.04
N VAL A 472 4.20 -4.93 -9.22
CA VAL A 472 5.61 -4.61 -9.45
C VAL A 472 5.72 -3.24 -10.11
N TYR A 473 6.84 -2.55 -9.93
CA TYR A 473 7.05 -1.29 -10.63
C TYR A 473 7.57 -1.53 -12.04
N CYS A 474 6.97 -0.86 -13.03
CA CYS A 474 7.46 -0.84 -14.40
C CYS A 474 8.86 -0.22 -14.45
N SER A 475 9.85 -0.90 -15.01
CA SER A 475 11.23 -0.37 -15.12
C SER A 475 11.43 0.55 -16.32
N ASN A 476 10.43 0.75 -17.17
CA ASN A 476 10.48 1.70 -18.28
C ASN A 476 10.44 3.15 -17.74
N PRO A 477 11.52 3.95 -17.92
CA PRO A 477 11.56 5.29 -17.38
C PRO A 477 10.61 6.28 -18.04
N ALA A 478 10.06 5.99 -19.22
CA ALA A 478 9.01 6.82 -19.81
C ALA A 478 7.65 6.63 -19.12
N HIS A 479 7.46 5.51 -18.41
CA HIS A 479 6.17 5.11 -17.84
C HIS A 479 5.99 5.52 -16.37
N ARG A 480 6.86 6.40 -15.84
CA ARG A 480 6.82 6.93 -14.47
C ARG A 480 6.85 5.87 -13.37
N PHE A 481 7.45 4.71 -13.64
CA PHE A 481 7.45 3.58 -12.71
C PHE A 481 6.06 3.28 -12.17
N HIS A 482 5.02 3.34 -13.02
CA HIS A 482 3.69 2.94 -12.59
C HIS A 482 3.67 1.48 -12.11
N ARG A 483 2.72 1.15 -11.25
CA ARG A 483 2.50 -0.22 -10.77
C ARG A 483 1.86 -1.05 -11.88
N LEU A 484 2.48 -2.18 -12.19
CA LEU A 484 1.95 -3.23 -13.04
C LEU A 484 1.41 -4.36 -12.14
N PRO A 485 0.34 -5.06 -12.55
CA PRO A 485 -0.06 -6.28 -11.86
C PRO A 485 1.09 -7.29 -11.94
N GLY A 486 1.40 -7.91 -10.81
CA GLY A 486 2.46 -8.91 -10.73
C GLY A 486 2.18 -9.89 -9.59
N ILE A 487 2.69 -11.11 -9.74
CA ILE A 487 2.74 -12.07 -8.65
C ILE A 487 4.16 -11.97 -8.10
N ALA A 488 4.31 -11.31 -6.95
CA ALA A 488 5.61 -11.20 -6.31
C ALA A 488 5.96 -12.52 -5.62
N ASP A 489 7.22 -12.93 -5.72
CA ASP A 489 7.74 -14.01 -4.90
C ASP A 489 7.85 -13.52 -3.44
N HIS A 490 7.54 -14.42 -2.51
CA HIS A 490 7.54 -14.14 -1.08
C HIS A 490 8.29 -15.24 -0.35
N PRO A 491 9.46 -14.92 0.23
CA PRO A 491 10.23 -15.93 0.94
C PRO A 491 9.45 -16.45 2.15
N ILE A 492 9.66 -17.73 2.44
CA ILE A 492 9.18 -18.37 3.66
C ILE A 492 9.85 -17.69 4.86
N ASP A 493 9.06 -17.23 5.83
CA ASP A 493 9.52 -16.57 7.05
C ASP A 493 8.94 -17.26 8.30
N PRO A 494 9.75 -17.99 9.08
CA PRO A 494 9.31 -18.65 10.31
C PRO A 494 8.69 -17.73 11.36
N TYR A 495 8.88 -16.40 11.24
CA TYR A 495 8.20 -15.42 12.09
C TYR A 495 6.67 -15.56 12.05
N TRP A 496 6.10 -16.02 10.93
CA TRP A 496 4.66 -16.26 10.83
C TRP A 496 4.18 -17.42 11.71
N LEU A 497 4.96 -18.51 11.81
CA LEU A 497 4.69 -19.61 12.73
C LEU A 497 4.88 -19.16 14.19
N TYR A 498 5.93 -18.39 14.48
CA TYR A 498 6.15 -17.79 15.79
C TYR A 498 4.93 -16.98 16.25
N LEU A 499 4.34 -16.15 15.38
CA LEU A 499 3.12 -15.40 15.71
C LEU A 499 1.93 -16.31 16.00
N ALA A 500 1.74 -17.39 15.24
CA ALA A 500 0.67 -18.36 15.52
C ALA A 500 0.84 -19.01 16.89
N GLY A 501 2.03 -19.50 17.23
CA GLY A 501 2.33 -20.04 18.56
C GLY A 501 2.06 -19.03 19.67
N LYS A 502 2.51 -17.78 19.48
CA LYS A 502 2.29 -16.69 20.42
C LYS A 502 0.80 -16.40 20.63
N TYR A 503 -0.01 -16.45 19.57
CA TYR A 503 -1.45 -16.17 19.64
C TYR A 503 -2.24 -17.33 20.20
N LEU A 504 -1.78 -18.57 20.00
CA LEU A 504 -2.34 -19.73 20.68
C LEU A 504 -2.10 -19.61 22.19
N GLU A 505 -0.84 -19.39 22.59
CA GLU A 505 -0.49 -19.27 24.01
C GLU A 505 -1.21 -18.08 24.69
N LYS A 506 -1.33 -16.95 23.97
CA LYS A 506 -2.12 -15.82 24.47
C LYS A 506 -3.57 -16.20 24.78
N THR A 507 -4.19 -17.05 23.96
CA THR A 507 -5.56 -17.54 24.18
C THR A 507 -5.63 -18.55 25.32
N PHE A 508 -4.65 -19.45 25.44
CA PHE A 508 -4.57 -20.37 26.57
C PHE A 508 -4.41 -19.63 27.90
N ARG A 509 -3.54 -18.63 27.99
CA ARG A 509 -3.41 -17.79 29.19
C ARG A 509 -4.70 -17.10 29.58
N GLU A 510 -5.41 -16.51 28.61
CA GLU A 510 -6.71 -15.86 28.87
C GLU A 510 -7.73 -16.85 29.46
N PHE A 511 -7.76 -18.07 28.93
CA PHE A 511 -8.61 -19.14 29.46
C PHE A 511 -8.18 -19.59 30.87
N ASP A 512 -6.88 -19.81 31.08
CA ASP A 512 -6.34 -20.25 32.37
C ASP A 512 -6.61 -19.20 33.47
N GLU A 513 -6.43 -17.91 33.15
CA GLU A 513 -6.72 -16.79 34.04
C GLU A 513 -8.22 -16.69 34.38
N ALA A 514 -9.10 -16.84 33.38
CA ALA A 514 -10.54 -16.73 33.58
C ALA A 514 -11.15 -17.93 34.32
N THR A 515 -10.60 -19.13 34.13
CA THR A 515 -11.16 -20.39 34.69
C THR A 515 -10.44 -20.88 35.94
N GLY A 516 -9.20 -20.43 36.17
CA GLY A 516 -8.31 -20.91 37.22
C GLY A 516 -7.73 -22.30 36.96
N VAL A 517 -7.87 -22.83 35.74
CA VAL A 517 -7.26 -24.09 35.31
C VAL A 517 -5.73 -23.98 35.36
N LYS A 518 -5.07 -25.05 35.79
CA LYS A 518 -3.60 -25.15 35.82
C LYS A 518 -3.16 -26.43 35.18
N VAL A 519 -2.40 -26.36 34.11
CA VAL A 519 -1.82 -27.53 33.44
C VAL A 519 -0.36 -27.74 33.86
N ASP A 520 0.08 -29.00 33.87
CA ASP A 520 1.46 -29.39 34.26
C ASP A 520 2.29 -29.83 33.04
N CYS A 521 1.90 -29.39 31.84
CA CYS A 521 2.58 -29.71 30.59
C CYS A 521 3.52 -28.57 30.15
N CYS A 522 4.50 -28.88 29.31
CA CYS A 522 5.40 -27.89 28.73
C CYS A 522 4.61 -26.96 27.80
N CYS A 523 4.93 -25.66 27.83
CA CYS A 523 4.33 -24.69 26.92
C CYS A 523 4.82 -24.94 25.49
N ALA A 524 3.89 -25.19 24.57
CA ALA A 524 4.14 -25.42 23.15
C ALA A 524 4.79 -24.20 22.49
N PHE A 525 4.46 -22.98 22.95
CA PHE A 525 5.09 -21.77 22.45
C PHE A 525 6.54 -21.62 22.92
N ASP A 526 6.85 -21.95 24.17
CA ASP A 526 8.24 -21.93 24.67
C ASP A 526 9.07 -22.98 23.90
N GLN A 527 8.53 -24.20 23.72
CA GLN A 527 9.18 -25.24 22.90
C GLN A 527 9.40 -24.78 21.45
N LEU A 528 8.43 -24.08 20.84
CA LEU A 528 8.56 -23.52 19.50
C LEU A 528 9.67 -22.46 19.45
N CYS A 529 9.79 -21.61 20.48
CA CYS A 529 10.85 -20.59 20.54
C CYS A 529 12.23 -21.22 20.62
N ASP A 530 12.40 -22.26 21.45
CA ASP A 530 13.64 -23.01 21.55
C ASP A 530 13.99 -23.64 20.19
N ASP A 531 13.02 -24.31 19.55
CA ASP A 531 13.22 -24.99 18.27
C ASP A 531 13.53 -24.02 17.12
N LEU A 532 12.92 -22.83 17.11
CA LEU A 532 13.21 -21.78 16.11
C LEU A 532 14.58 -21.12 16.34
N GLY A 533 15.02 -20.99 17.59
CA GLY A 533 16.36 -20.51 17.94
C GLY A 533 17.44 -21.45 17.41
N ASP A 534 17.26 -22.76 17.58
CA ASP A 534 18.16 -23.78 17.04
C ASP A 534 18.29 -23.71 15.51
N ILE A 535 17.21 -23.36 14.79
CA ILE A 535 17.27 -23.19 13.32
C ILE A 535 18.11 -21.97 12.92
N GLN A 536 17.97 -20.85 13.63
CA GLN A 536 18.74 -19.63 13.34
C GLN A 536 20.24 -19.84 13.54
N GLU A 537 20.64 -20.53 14.61
CA GLU A 537 22.03 -20.88 14.88
C GLU A 537 22.62 -21.80 13.79
N VAL A 538 21.84 -22.76 13.27
CA VAL A 538 22.27 -23.67 12.19
C VAL A 538 22.40 -22.96 10.84
N THR A 539 21.57 -21.93 10.56
CA THR A 539 21.66 -21.15 9.32
C THR A 539 22.81 -20.14 9.30
N ASP A 540 23.23 -19.62 10.45
CA ASP A 540 24.35 -18.68 10.56
C ASP A 540 25.74 -19.35 10.46
N GLU A 541 25.82 -20.68 10.58
CA GLU A 541 27.07 -21.46 10.45
C GLU A 541 27.42 -21.87 9.00
N GLN A 542 26.59 -21.54 8.00
CA GLN A 542 26.96 -21.71 6.58
C GLN A 542 27.56 -20.43 5.99
N PRO A 543 28.74 -20.48 5.35
CA PRO A 543 29.41 -19.28 4.88
C PRO A 543 28.63 -18.62 3.74
N LYS A 544 28.44 -17.30 3.89
CA LYS A 544 27.78 -16.37 2.96
C LYS A 544 28.26 -16.44 1.52
#